data_AF-E4YSM5-F1
#
_entry.id   AF-E4YSM5-F1
#
_cell.length_a   1.000
_cell.length_b   1.000
_cell.length_c   1.000
_cell.angle_alpha   90.00
_cell.angle_beta   90.00
_cell.angle_gamma   90.00
#
_symmetry.space_group_name_H-M   'P 1'
#
loop_
_entity.id
_entity.type
_entity.pdbx_description
1 polymer ?
#
loop_
_entity_poly.entity_id
_entity_poly.type
_entity_poly.pdbx_seq_one_letter_code
_entity_poly.pdbx_strand_id
1 'polypeptide(L)'
;MDLLFMNIDLLSLTSEIGYVEDGVYIPDENCSETLTQINELVDEDDDFGSTRQQLASSNIFETDLLPLLEHQNGEDTIFEPLIKFLSAITCPLSIKQEDKVHTVNKKIMDKHQENFKRYFARAVYWVRVREQIEKGLNREFTKTLKDVTGYSFNLVRNLIDIESEAAYERTLCCFADSGIAKLIQFVGIEEQLNIWHLHVTEIIYSLYKDIMQESLVVDTSMDP
;
A
#
# COMPACT_ATOMS: atom_id res chain seq x y z
N MET A 1 -12.20 13.93 21.46
CA MET A 1 -12.71 12.62 21.01
C MET A 1 -11.53 11.69 21.12
N ASP A 2 -11.64 10.68 21.98
CA ASP A 2 -10.51 9.92 22.49
C ASP A 2 -9.87 9.04 21.41
N LEU A 3 -8.91 9.62 20.68
CA LEU A 3 -7.90 8.91 19.86
C LEU A 3 -6.98 8.01 20.71
N LEU A 4 -7.14 7.98 22.03
CA LEU A 4 -6.27 7.28 22.97
C LEU A 4 -6.60 5.79 23.14
N PHE A 5 -7.77 5.35 22.68
CA PHE A 5 -8.17 3.94 22.75
C PHE A 5 -8.67 3.47 21.40
N MET A 6 -8.01 2.43 20.88
CA MET A 6 -8.51 1.69 19.74
C MET A 6 -9.91 1.15 20.05
N ASN A 7 -10.79 1.17 19.04
CA ASN A 7 -12.08 0.49 19.11
C ASN A 7 -11.86 -0.96 19.55
N ILE A 8 -12.65 -1.43 20.53
CA ILE A 8 -12.56 -2.79 21.08
C ILE A 8 -12.61 -3.85 19.97
N ASP A 9 -13.44 -3.63 18.94
CA ASP A 9 -13.56 -4.54 17.81
C ASP A 9 -12.23 -4.64 17.04
N LEU A 10 -11.61 -3.49 16.72
CA LEU A 10 -10.30 -3.45 16.07
C LEU A 10 -9.23 -4.08 16.96
N LEU A 11 -9.23 -3.80 18.26
CA LEU A 11 -8.25 -4.34 19.18
C LEU A 11 -8.31 -5.88 19.21
N SER A 12 -9.52 -6.45 19.29
CA SER A 12 -9.74 -7.90 19.23
C SER A 12 -9.18 -8.49 17.93
N LEU A 13 -9.59 -7.93 16.79
CA LEU A 13 -9.15 -8.40 15.48
C LEU A 13 -7.63 -8.31 15.32
N THR A 14 -7.02 -7.20 15.73
CA THR A 14 -5.56 -7.03 15.63
C THR A 14 -4.77 -8.02 16.49
N SER A 15 -5.35 -8.51 17.59
CA SER A 15 -4.70 -9.51 18.45
C SER A 15 -4.84 -10.94 17.93
N GLU A 16 -5.69 -11.17 16.92
CA GLU A 16 -6.00 -12.46 16.32
C GLU A 16 -5.37 -12.62 14.92
N ILE A 17 -4.37 -11.81 14.57
CA ILE A 17 -3.67 -11.92 13.29
C ILE A 17 -2.61 -13.03 13.34
N GLY A 18 -1.84 -13.08 14.42
CA GLY A 18 -0.79 -14.07 14.62
C GLY A 18 0.13 -13.71 15.79
N TYR A 19 1.21 -14.46 15.93
CA TYR A 19 2.18 -14.28 17.01
C TYR A 19 3.58 -14.72 16.57
N VAL A 20 4.59 -14.37 17.36
CA VAL A 20 5.96 -14.85 17.17
C VAL A 20 6.26 -15.95 18.17
N GLU A 21 6.64 -17.12 17.67
CA GLU A 21 7.12 -18.26 18.45
C GLU A 21 8.53 -18.62 17.97
N ASP A 22 9.50 -18.68 18.90
CA ASP A 22 10.91 -18.97 18.62
C ASP A 22 11.55 -18.13 17.49
N GLY A 23 11.09 -16.88 17.33
CA GLY A 23 11.59 -15.95 16.31
C GLY A 23 10.99 -16.15 14.92
N VAL A 24 9.99 -17.02 14.78
CA VAL A 24 9.23 -17.24 13.56
C VAL A 24 7.81 -16.70 13.75
N TYR A 25 7.31 -15.95 12.77
CA TYR A 25 5.93 -15.50 12.78
C TYR A 25 4.99 -16.63 12.39
N ILE A 26 3.97 -16.87 13.23
CA ILE A 26 2.94 -17.88 13.04
C ILE A 26 1.60 -17.15 12.88
N PRO A 27 0.96 -17.22 11.70
CA PRO A 27 -0.40 -16.73 11.51
C PRO A 27 -1.38 -17.49 12.40
N ASP A 28 -2.38 -16.80 12.94
CA ASP A 28 -3.49 -17.47 13.61
C ASP A 28 -4.29 -18.35 12.62
N GLU A 29 -4.99 -19.37 13.12
CA GLU A 29 -5.85 -20.25 12.31
C GLU A 29 -6.90 -19.46 11.52
N ASN A 30 -7.40 -18.35 12.07
CA ASN A 30 -8.40 -17.50 11.43
C ASN A 30 -7.82 -16.24 10.77
N CYS A 31 -6.50 -16.12 10.61
CA CYS A 31 -5.82 -14.92 10.11
C CYS A 31 -6.45 -14.36 8.81
N SER A 32 -6.79 -15.23 7.85
CA SER A 32 -7.44 -14.82 6.60
C SER A 32 -8.81 -14.16 6.82
N GLU A 33 -9.61 -14.71 7.73
CA GLU A 33 -10.93 -14.18 8.06
C GLU A 33 -10.80 -12.87 8.84
N THR A 34 -9.89 -12.83 9.81
CA THR A 34 -9.55 -11.63 10.59
C THR A 34 -9.14 -10.47 9.68
N LEU A 35 -8.23 -10.70 8.73
CA LEU A 35 -7.84 -9.68 7.75
C LEU A 35 -9.01 -9.27 6.84
N THR A 36 -9.92 -10.17 6.53
CA THR A 36 -11.12 -9.85 5.73
C THR A 36 -12.05 -8.93 6.52
N GLN A 37 -12.31 -9.23 7.80
CA GLN A 37 -13.12 -8.37 8.67
C GLN A 37 -12.48 -6.99 8.88
N ILE A 38 -11.15 -6.93 9.05
CA ILE A 38 -10.44 -5.64 9.10
C ILE A 38 -10.63 -4.86 7.79
N ASN A 39 -10.55 -5.51 6.64
CA ASN A 39 -10.80 -4.84 5.35
C ASN A 39 -12.23 -4.30 5.25
N GLU A 40 -13.23 -4.99 5.77
CA GLU A 40 -14.63 -4.51 5.80
C GLU A 40 -14.74 -3.23 6.64
N LEU A 41 -14.09 -3.18 7.81
CA LEU A 41 -14.05 -1.98 8.65
C LEU A 41 -13.31 -0.81 7.99
N VAL A 42 -12.29 -1.09 7.16
CA VAL A 42 -11.59 -0.07 6.37
C VAL A 42 -12.43 0.38 5.16
N ASP A 43 -13.22 -0.50 4.56
CA ASP A 43 -14.15 -0.15 3.48
C ASP A 43 -15.27 0.78 3.99
N GLU A 44 -15.62 0.70 5.28
CA GLU A 44 -16.57 1.57 5.99
C GLU A 44 -15.93 2.75 6.76
N ASP A 45 -14.64 3.01 6.52
CA ASP A 45 -13.90 4.08 7.20
C ASP A 45 -14.56 5.45 6.99
N ASP A 46 -14.49 6.29 8.02
CA ASP A 46 -15.12 7.61 7.97
C ASP A 46 -14.31 8.60 7.10
N ASP A 47 -14.90 9.77 6.83
CA ASP A 47 -14.24 10.81 6.03
C ASP A 47 -12.95 11.37 6.69
N PHE A 48 -12.71 11.05 7.96
CA PHE A 48 -11.49 11.41 8.70
C PHE A 48 -10.42 10.32 8.64
N GLY A 49 -10.75 9.12 8.15
CA GLY A 49 -9.85 7.98 8.14
C GLY A 49 -9.61 7.37 9.53
N SER A 50 -10.57 7.48 10.44
CA SER A 50 -10.41 7.09 11.85
C SER A 50 -10.02 5.63 12.05
N THR A 51 -10.57 4.71 11.27
CA THR A 51 -10.23 3.28 11.33
C THR A 51 -8.79 3.06 10.88
N ARG A 52 -8.38 3.67 9.76
CA ARG A 52 -7.01 3.55 9.26
C ARG A 52 -5.99 4.20 10.18
N GLN A 53 -6.30 5.34 10.82
CA GLN A 53 -5.42 5.95 11.81
C GLN A 53 -5.21 5.05 13.05
N GLN A 54 -6.26 4.39 13.51
CA GLN A 54 -6.19 3.44 14.62
C GLN A 54 -5.33 2.22 14.26
N LEU A 55 -5.57 1.61 13.10
CA LEU A 55 -4.78 0.49 12.60
C LEU A 55 -3.31 0.88 12.35
N ALA A 56 -3.06 2.11 11.89
CA ALA A 56 -1.71 2.63 11.73
C ALA A 56 -0.99 2.86 13.08
N SER A 57 -1.74 2.98 14.16
CA SER A 57 -1.22 3.21 15.51
C SER A 57 -1.04 1.91 16.33
N SER A 58 -1.55 0.77 15.87
CA SER A 58 -1.48 -0.51 16.60
C SER A 58 -0.17 -1.28 16.42
N ASN A 59 0.78 -0.76 15.64
CA ASN A 59 2.03 -1.42 15.28
C ASN A 59 1.90 -2.74 14.49
N ILE A 60 0.69 -3.23 14.20
CA ILE A 60 0.46 -4.47 13.43
C ILE A 60 1.17 -4.48 12.08
N PHE A 61 1.43 -3.29 11.51
CA PHE A 61 2.15 -3.20 10.24
C PHE A 61 3.52 -3.86 10.33
N GLU A 62 4.31 -3.53 11.35
CA GLU A 62 5.65 -4.07 11.55
C GLU A 62 5.61 -5.46 12.21
N THR A 63 4.68 -5.67 13.17
CA THR A 63 4.65 -6.90 13.97
C THR A 63 3.97 -8.07 13.28
N ASP A 64 3.06 -7.80 12.33
CA ASP A 64 2.20 -8.81 11.72
C ASP A 64 2.22 -8.76 10.19
N LEU A 65 1.87 -7.61 9.60
CA LEU A 65 1.64 -7.52 8.15
C LEU A 65 2.92 -7.73 7.34
N LEU A 66 4.04 -7.15 7.76
CA LEU A 66 5.33 -7.36 7.08
C LEU A 66 5.86 -8.79 7.26
N PRO A 67 5.84 -9.40 8.46
CA PRO A 67 6.12 -10.83 8.61
C PRO A 67 5.23 -11.72 7.76
N LEU A 68 3.92 -11.47 7.71
CA LEU A 68 2.99 -12.18 6.84
C LEU A 68 3.41 -12.05 5.37
N LEU A 69 3.71 -10.83 4.92
CA LEU A 69 4.15 -10.59 3.54
C LEU A 69 5.47 -11.34 3.22
N GLU A 70 6.38 -11.43 4.19
CA GLU A 70 7.69 -12.09 4.03
C GLU A 70 7.61 -13.63 4.09
N HIS A 71 6.70 -14.20 4.88
CA HIS A 71 6.68 -15.64 5.18
C HIS A 71 5.59 -16.44 4.46
N GLN A 72 4.76 -15.78 3.65
CA GLN A 72 3.76 -16.47 2.83
C GLN A 72 4.45 -17.39 1.80
N ASN A 73 4.35 -18.70 2.03
CA ASN A 73 4.87 -19.78 1.18
C ASN A 73 3.86 -20.23 0.10
N GLY A 74 2.90 -19.39 -0.26
CA GLY A 74 1.96 -19.65 -1.36
C GLY A 74 0.58 -20.15 -0.96
N GLU A 75 0.15 -19.96 0.29
CA GLU A 75 -1.27 -20.09 0.62
C GLU A 75 -2.02 -18.81 0.20
N ASP A 76 -2.67 -18.88 -0.96
CA ASP A 76 -3.41 -17.76 -1.55
C ASP A 76 -4.46 -17.14 -0.61
N THR A 77 -4.93 -17.89 0.37
CA THR A 77 -6.03 -17.52 1.27
C THR A 77 -5.72 -16.28 2.09
N ILE A 78 -4.52 -16.18 2.69
CA ILE A 78 -4.14 -15.03 3.53
C ILE A 78 -3.54 -13.89 2.69
N PHE A 79 -2.84 -14.22 1.60
CA PHE A 79 -2.12 -13.22 0.81
C PHE A 79 -3.07 -12.21 0.15
N GLU A 80 -4.22 -12.67 -0.33
CA GLU A 80 -5.26 -11.82 -0.93
C GLU A 80 -5.78 -10.73 0.02
N PRO A 81 -6.37 -11.06 1.20
CA PRO A 81 -6.84 -10.05 2.14
C PRO A 81 -5.68 -9.20 2.71
N LEU A 82 -4.46 -9.74 2.83
CA LEU A 82 -3.28 -8.99 3.22
C LEU A 82 -2.94 -7.87 2.21
N ILE A 83 -2.87 -8.20 0.91
CA ILE A 83 -2.58 -7.20 -0.14
C ILE A 83 -3.70 -6.17 -0.23
N LYS A 84 -4.96 -6.59 -0.14
CA LYS A 84 -6.10 -5.66 -0.07
C LYS A 84 -5.92 -4.68 1.09
N PHE A 85 -5.56 -5.19 2.26
CA PHE A 85 -5.37 -4.37 3.46
C PHE A 85 -4.20 -3.40 3.32
N LEU A 86 -3.03 -3.89 2.91
CA LEU A 86 -1.84 -3.06 2.65
C LEU A 86 -2.13 -1.97 1.61
N SER A 87 -2.83 -2.30 0.53
CA SER A 87 -3.25 -1.33 -0.48
C SER A 87 -4.19 -0.26 0.10
N ALA A 88 -5.09 -0.62 1.01
CA ALA A 88 -6.07 0.31 1.58
C ALA A 88 -5.44 1.27 2.60
N ILE A 89 -4.58 0.77 3.50
CA ILE A 89 -3.93 1.61 4.52
C ILE A 89 -2.85 2.53 3.95
N THR A 90 -2.22 2.15 2.84
CA THR A 90 -1.26 3.00 2.13
C THR A 90 -1.93 4.02 1.22
N CYS A 91 -3.24 3.93 0.97
CA CYS A 91 -3.96 4.87 0.12
C CYS A 91 -4.05 6.26 0.77
N PRO A 92 -3.63 7.35 0.11
CA PRO A 92 -3.77 8.72 0.61
C PRO A 92 -5.18 9.04 1.11
N LEU A 93 -5.29 9.77 2.22
CA LEU A 93 -6.58 10.26 2.69
C LEU A 93 -7.07 11.37 1.74
N SER A 94 -8.22 11.15 1.11
CA SER A 94 -8.85 12.15 0.25
C SER A 94 -9.56 13.20 1.12
N ILE A 95 -9.12 14.46 1.06
CA ILE A 95 -9.86 15.56 1.70
C ILE A 95 -11.08 15.86 0.82
N LYS A 96 -12.27 15.49 1.30
CA LYS A 96 -13.54 15.87 0.66
C LYS A 96 -13.98 17.29 1.04
N GLN A 97 -13.57 17.76 2.23
CA GLN A 97 -13.93 19.05 2.79
C GLN A 97 -12.71 19.74 3.38
N GLU A 98 -12.43 20.97 2.92
CA GLU A 98 -11.31 21.78 3.43
C GLU A 98 -11.68 22.47 4.74
N ASP A 99 -11.82 21.70 5.81
CA ASP A 99 -11.87 22.24 7.17
C ASP A 99 -10.63 21.85 7.99
N LYS A 100 -10.50 22.49 9.16
CA LYS A 100 -9.35 22.29 10.05
C LYS A 100 -9.25 20.85 10.55
N VAL A 101 -10.38 20.17 10.74
CA VAL A 101 -10.41 18.81 11.30
C VAL A 101 -9.91 17.81 10.25
N HIS A 102 -10.41 17.89 9.02
CA HIS A 102 -9.93 17.07 7.90
C HIS A 102 -8.45 17.33 7.62
N THR A 103 -8.02 18.59 7.67
CA THR A 103 -6.61 18.95 7.48
C THR A 103 -5.70 18.33 8.55
N VAL A 104 -6.13 18.34 9.82
CA VAL A 104 -5.36 17.73 10.92
C VAL A 104 -5.31 16.21 10.77
N ASN A 105 -6.44 15.56 10.49
CA ASN A 105 -6.49 14.11 10.29
C ASN A 105 -5.64 13.65 9.10
N LYS A 106 -5.66 14.39 7.98
CA LYS A 106 -4.76 14.14 6.86
C LYS A 106 -3.30 14.18 7.31
N LYS A 107 -2.88 15.23 8.03
CA LYS A 107 -1.49 15.33 8.52
C LYS A 107 -1.07 14.17 9.44
N ILE A 108 -2.00 13.68 10.26
CA ILE A 108 -1.76 12.48 11.09
C ILE A 108 -1.56 11.27 10.19
N MET A 109 -2.46 11.05 9.23
CA MET A 109 -2.36 9.94 8.28
C MET A 109 -1.08 10.02 7.44
N ASP A 110 -0.71 11.19 6.93
CA ASP A 110 0.53 11.42 6.16
C ASP A 110 1.76 10.99 6.98
N LYS A 111 1.75 11.23 8.30
CA LYS A 111 2.84 10.79 9.18
C LYS A 111 2.91 9.26 9.30
N HIS A 112 1.77 8.59 9.38
CA HIS A 112 1.73 7.13 9.37
C HIS A 112 2.19 6.57 8.01
N GLN A 113 1.76 7.18 6.90
CA GLN A 113 2.17 6.80 5.56
C GLN A 113 3.68 6.90 5.36
N GLU A 114 4.30 7.97 5.86
CA GLU A 114 5.75 8.12 5.85
C GLU A 114 6.46 6.93 6.53
N ASN A 115 5.91 6.43 7.65
CA ASN A 115 6.43 5.24 8.33
C ASN A 115 6.21 3.97 7.51
N PHE A 116 5.03 3.78 6.91
CA PHE A 116 4.78 2.65 6.00
C PHE A 116 5.79 2.61 4.86
N LYS A 117 6.11 3.76 4.25
CA LYS A 117 7.11 3.85 3.18
C LYS A 117 8.51 3.47 3.68
N ARG A 118 8.91 3.90 4.88
CA ARG A 118 10.17 3.49 5.52
C ARG A 118 10.23 1.99 5.75
N TYR A 119 9.17 1.39 6.27
CA TYR A 119 9.09 -0.05 6.48
C TYR A 119 9.21 -0.84 5.16
N PHE A 120 8.58 -0.35 4.10
CA PHE A 120 8.68 -0.91 2.75
C PHE A 120 10.02 -0.64 2.05
N ALA A 121 10.98 0.05 2.68
CA ALA A 121 12.30 0.35 2.11
C ALA A 121 13.26 -0.88 2.10
N ARG A 122 12.69 -2.08 1.90
CA ARG A 122 13.36 -3.39 1.80
C ARG A 122 12.89 -4.12 0.54
N ALA A 123 13.82 -4.48 -0.35
CA ALA A 123 13.51 -5.09 -1.64
C ALA A 123 12.70 -6.40 -1.55
N VAL A 124 12.84 -7.16 -0.46
CA VAL A 124 12.09 -8.41 -0.24
C VAL A 124 10.58 -8.21 -0.33
N TYR A 125 10.03 -7.13 0.22
CA TYR A 125 8.58 -6.87 0.17
C TYR A 125 8.11 -6.56 -1.25
N TRP A 126 8.92 -5.83 -2.02
CA TRP A 126 8.62 -5.51 -3.41
C TRP A 126 8.69 -6.74 -4.31
N VAL A 127 9.60 -7.68 -4.03
CA VAL A 127 9.66 -8.98 -4.71
C VAL A 127 8.36 -9.76 -4.49
N ARG A 128 7.83 -9.78 -3.26
CA ARG A 128 6.54 -10.45 -2.95
C ARG A 128 5.36 -9.82 -3.69
N VAL A 129 5.31 -8.49 -3.75
CA VAL A 129 4.27 -7.77 -4.52
C VAL A 129 4.43 -8.02 -6.02
N ARG A 130 5.65 -8.04 -6.55
CA ARG A 130 5.93 -8.36 -7.97
C ARG A 130 5.44 -9.78 -8.31
N GLU A 131 5.80 -10.77 -7.50
CA GLU A 131 5.41 -12.17 -7.69
C GLU A 131 3.88 -12.32 -7.75
N GLN A 132 3.15 -11.56 -6.94
CA GLN A 132 1.68 -11.55 -6.99
C GLN A 132 1.14 -10.95 -8.29
N ILE A 133 1.72 -9.85 -8.77
CA ILE A 133 1.32 -9.25 -10.05
C ILE A 133 1.59 -10.23 -11.20
N GLU A 134 2.76 -10.88 -11.21
CA GLU A 134 3.11 -11.90 -12.22
C GLU A 134 2.13 -13.08 -12.19
N LYS A 135 1.75 -13.55 -10.99
CA LYS A 135 0.74 -14.59 -10.83
C LYS A 135 -0.62 -14.20 -11.41
N GLY A 136 -1.04 -12.96 -11.18
CA GLY A 136 -2.28 -12.39 -11.71
C GLY A 136 -2.30 -12.28 -13.24
N LEU A 137 -1.20 -11.78 -13.81
CA LEU A 137 -1.00 -11.64 -15.25
C LEU A 137 -1.04 -12.98 -16.01
N ASN A 138 -0.71 -14.09 -15.36
CA ASN A 138 -0.73 -15.42 -15.97
C ASN A 138 -2.13 -16.07 -16.00
N ARG A 139 -3.15 -15.46 -15.41
CA ARG A 139 -4.54 -15.98 -15.40
C ARG A 139 -5.28 -15.55 -16.67
N GLU A 140 -6.15 -16.42 -17.21
CA GLU A 140 -7.05 -16.03 -18.31
C GLU A 140 -7.97 -14.89 -17.84
N PHE A 141 -7.82 -13.72 -18.46
CA PHE A 141 -8.44 -12.46 -18.05
C PHE A 141 -9.98 -12.49 -18.13
N THR A 142 -10.62 -12.97 -17.08
CA THR A 142 -12.06 -12.79 -16.87
C THR A 142 -12.27 -11.48 -16.10
N LYS A 143 -12.94 -10.52 -16.73
CA LYS A 143 -13.17 -9.12 -16.29
C LYS A 143 -13.91 -8.94 -14.96
N THR A 144 -14.05 -9.98 -14.13
CA THR A 144 -15.11 -10.06 -13.11
C THR A 144 -14.65 -10.16 -11.67
N LEU A 145 -13.36 -10.07 -11.35
CA LEU A 145 -12.96 -9.91 -9.95
C LEU A 145 -12.25 -8.58 -9.72
N LYS A 146 -12.55 -7.96 -8.58
CA LYS A 146 -11.64 -7.07 -7.84
C LYS A 146 -10.40 -7.90 -7.51
N ASP A 147 -9.56 -8.10 -8.52
CA ASP A 147 -8.48 -9.07 -8.48
C ASP A 147 -7.29 -8.50 -7.70
N VAL A 148 -6.67 -9.33 -6.88
CA VAL A 148 -5.52 -9.00 -6.04
C VAL A 148 -4.40 -8.32 -6.82
N THR A 149 -4.29 -8.62 -8.11
CA THR A 149 -3.42 -7.95 -9.08
C THR A 149 -3.60 -6.42 -9.09
N GLY A 150 -4.83 -5.94 -9.14
CA GLY A 150 -5.14 -4.49 -9.12
C GLY A 150 -4.77 -3.85 -7.78
N TYR A 151 -5.06 -4.52 -6.66
CA TYR A 151 -4.62 -4.07 -5.33
C TYR A 151 -3.09 -4.05 -5.21
N SER A 152 -2.40 -4.99 -5.85
CA SER A 152 -0.93 -5.04 -5.87
C SER A 152 -0.36 -3.84 -6.65
N PHE A 153 -0.94 -3.49 -7.82
CA PHE A 153 -0.56 -2.28 -8.54
C PHE A 153 -0.85 -1.00 -7.73
N ASN A 154 -2.00 -0.93 -7.06
CA ASN A 154 -2.35 0.21 -6.21
C ASN A 154 -1.39 0.36 -5.03
N LEU A 155 -0.98 -0.74 -4.40
CA LEU A 155 0.03 -0.74 -3.35
C LEU A 155 1.37 -0.17 -3.86
N VAL A 156 1.83 -0.61 -5.04
CA VAL A 156 3.03 -0.06 -5.69
C VAL A 156 2.90 1.44 -5.92
N ARG A 157 1.78 1.88 -6.50
CA ARG A 157 1.51 3.30 -6.76
C ARG A 157 1.52 4.09 -5.46
N ASN A 158 0.80 3.64 -4.44
CA ASN A 158 0.73 4.29 -3.13
C ASN A 158 2.12 4.45 -2.51
N LEU A 159 2.93 3.39 -2.47
CA LEU A 159 4.27 3.43 -1.88
C LEU A 159 5.21 4.41 -2.61
N ILE A 160 5.07 4.53 -3.93
CA ILE A 160 5.82 5.52 -4.71
C ILE A 160 5.29 6.93 -4.38
N ASP A 161 3.98 7.11 -4.34
CA ASP A 161 3.31 8.40 -4.19
C ASP A 161 3.47 9.04 -2.80
N ILE A 162 3.55 8.23 -1.74
CA ILE A 162 3.74 8.70 -0.36
C ILE A 162 4.98 9.59 -0.26
N GLU A 163 4.81 10.77 0.29
CA GLU A 163 5.90 11.72 0.50
C GLU A 163 6.78 11.28 1.70
N SER A 164 8.07 11.08 1.44
CA SER A 164 9.06 10.80 2.49
C SER A 164 10.47 11.07 1.99
N GLU A 165 11.07 12.19 2.37
CA GLU A 165 12.47 12.51 2.01
C GLU A 165 13.43 11.42 2.51
N ALA A 166 13.20 10.91 3.72
CA ALA A 166 14.07 9.92 4.35
C ALA A 166 14.04 8.54 3.66
N ALA A 167 12.94 8.19 2.98
CA ALA A 167 12.78 6.88 2.35
C ALA A 167 12.79 6.93 0.81
N TYR A 168 12.72 8.13 0.20
CA TYR A 168 12.56 8.30 -1.24
C TYR A 168 13.57 7.50 -2.08
N GLU A 169 14.86 7.77 -1.91
CA GLU A 169 15.91 7.10 -2.68
C GLU A 169 15.88 5.58 -2.48
N ARG A 170 15.70 5.14 -1.23
CA ARG A 170 15.68 3.71 -0.90
C ARG A 170 14.46 3.01 -1.50
N THR A 171 13.30 3.66 -1.54
CA THR A 171 12.11 3.17 -2.22
C THR A 171 12.35 2.99 -3.71
N LEU A 172 13.00 3.95 -4.38
CA LEU A 172 13.35 3.82 -5.80
C LEU A 172 14.35 2.70 -6.06
N CYS A 173 15.36 2.53 -5.20
CA CYS A 173 16.27 1.37 -5.26
C CYS A 173 15.50 0.06 -5.13
N CYS A 174 14.58 -0.06 -4.16
CA CYS A 174 13.79 -1.28 -3.98
C CYS A 174 12.86 -1.54 -5.17
N PHE A 175 12.26 -0.51 -5.76
CA PHE A 175 11.47 -0.60 -6.99
C PHE A 175 12.31 -1.12 -8.17
N ALA A 176 13.54 -0.64 -8.33
CA ALA A 176 14.43 -1.12 -9.40
C ALA A 176 14.98 -2.53 -9.13
N ASP A 177 15.56 -2.76 -7.96
CA ASP A 177 16.27 -3.99 -7.58
C ASP A 177 15.33 -5.19 -7.44
N SER A 178 14.09 -4.95 -7.04
CA SER A 178 13.05 -5.99 -7.03
C SER A 178 12.60 -6.38 -8.42
N GLY A 179 13.03 -5.72 -9.50
CA GLY A 179 12.60 -6.01 -10.87
C GLY A 179 11.17 -5.59 -11.19
N ILE A 180 10.42 -5.01 -10.24
CA ILE A 180 9.05 -4.56 -10.49
C ILE A 180 9.02 -3.43 -11.54
N ALA A 181 10.07 -2.60 -11.61
CA ALA A 181 10.23 -1.59 -12.66
C ALA A 181 10.16 -2.18 -14.09
N LYS A 182 10.79 -3.34 -14.30
CA LYS A 182 10.77 -4.04 -15.60
C LYS A 182 9.39 -4.65 -15.88
N LEU A 183 8.73 -5.18 -14.85
CA LEU A 183 7.37 -5.70 -14.96
C LEU A 183 6.38 -4.59 -15.36
N ILE A 184 6.45 -3.42 -14.72
CA ILE A 184 5.62 -2.25 -15.07
C ILE A 184 5.83 -1.84 -16.54
N GLN A 185 7.08 -1.81 -17.01
CA GLN A 185 7.39 -1.52 -18.42
C GLN A 185 6.78 -2.56 -19.36
N PHE A 186 6.93 -3.86 -19.05
CA PHE A 186 6.35 -4.94 -19.85
C PHE A 186 4.82 -4.81 -19.95
N VAL A 187 4.13 -4.60 -18.81
CA VAL A 187 2.68 -4.41 -18.78
C VAL A 187 2.26 -3.20 -19.62
N GLY A 188 3.01 -2.09 -19.55
CA GLY A 188 2.71 -0.88 -20.29
C GLY A 188 2.87 -0.96 -21.82
N ILE A 189 3.63 -1.95 -22.33
CA ILE A 189 3.83 -2.12 -23.78
C ILE A 189 3.01 -3.27 -24.36
N GLU A 190 2.60 -4.25 -23.54
CA GLU A 190 1.87 -5.42 -24.00
C GLU A 190 0.39 -5.09 -24.23
N GLU A 191 -0.08 -5.24 -25.48
CA GLU A 191 -1.44 -4.90 -25.90
C GLU A 191 -2.49 -5.78 -25.20
N GLN A 192 -2.17 -7.05 -24.96
CA GLN A 192 -3.06 -7.99 -24.29
C GLN A 192 -3.31 -7.64 -22.81
N LEU A 193 -2.45 -6.82 -22.22
CA LEU A 193 -2.51 -6.39 -20.83
C LEU A 193 -3.15 -5.00 -20.66
N ASN A 194 -3.86 -4.50 -21.68
CA ASN A 194 -4.44 -3.16 -21.69
C ASN A 194 -5.36 -2.82 -20.51
N ILE A 195 -5.99 -3.83 -19.89
CA ILE A 195 -6.81 -3.65 -18.68
C ILE A 195 -6.01 -3.08 -17.50
N TRP A 196 -4.67 -3.25 -17.49
CA TRP A 196 -3.77 -2.77 -16.44
C TRP A 196 -3.04 -1.47 -16.81
N HIS A 197 -3.20 -0.96 -18.03
CA HIS A 197 -2.42 0.21 -18.51
C HIS A 197 -2.69 1.49 -17.70
N LEU A 198 -3.89 1.66 -17.14
CA LEU A 198 -4.19 2.81 -16.28
C LEU A 198 -3.35 2.76 -14.99
N HIS A 199 -3.24 1.60 -14.35
CA HIS A 199 -2.38 1.42 -13.18
C HIS A 199 -0.91 1.74 -13.49
N VAL A 200 -0.41 1.25 -14.64
CA VAL A 200 0.95 1.56 -15.11
C VAL A 200 1.13 3.07 -15.29
N THR A 201 0.15 3.74 -15.88
CA THR A 201 0.18 5.20 -16.10
C THR A 201 0.26 5.97 -14.79
N GLU A 202 -0.54 5.59 -13.79
CA GLU A 202 -0.52 6.23 -12.46
C GLU A 202 0.82 6.02 -11.75
N ILE A 203 1.40 4.81 -11.83
CA ILE A 203 2.72 4.52 -11.26
C ILE A 203 3.80 5.40 -11.91
N ILE A 204 3.80 5.49 -13.24
CA ILE A 204 4.75 6.34 -13.97
C ILE A 204 4.53 7.81 -13.60
N TYR A 205 3.29 8.28 -13.55
CA TYR A 205 2.99 9.64 -13.11
C TYR A 205 3.56 9.92 -11.72
N SER A 206 3.32 9.05 -10.74
CA SER A 206 3.85 9.21 -9.37
C SER A 206 5.39 9.18 -9.31
N LEU A 207 6.07 8.48 -10.22
CA LEU A 207 7.55 8.51 -10.30
C LEU A 207 8.09 9.86 -10.79
N TYR A 208 7.37 10.55 -11.67
CA TYR A 208 7.84 11.77 -12.32
C TYR A 208 7.16 13.06 -11.84
N LYS A 209 6.11 12.98 -11.00
CA LYS A 209 5.30 14.14 -10.60
C LYS A 209 6.13 15.31 -10.08
N ASP A 210 7.18 15.05 -9.31
CA ASP A 210 8.01 16.10 -8.70
C ASP A 210 9.01 16.70 -9.72
N ILE A 211 9.59 15.86 -10.59
CA ILE A 211 10.46 16.29 -11.70
C ILE A 211 9.68 17.17 -12.70
N MET A 212 8.43 16.78 -12.98
CA MET A 212 7.55 17.53 -13.87
C MET A 212 7.21 18.91 -13.29
N GLN A 213 7.02 19.02 -11.97
CA GLN A 213 6.77 20.30 -11.30
C GLN A 213 7.98 21.22 -11.34
N GLU A 214 9.20 20.71 -11.14
CA GLU A 214 10.44 21.50 -11.21
C GLU A 214 10.75 21.97 -12.65
N SER A 215 10.56 21.11 -13.65
CA SER A 215 10.82 21.45 -15.06
C SER A 215 9.83 22.46 -15.66
N LEU A 216 8.65 22.62 -15.05
CA LEU A 216 7.66 23.64 -15.43
C LEU A 216 7.95 25.03 -14.82
N VAL A 217 8.88 25.13 -13.86
CA VAL A 217 9.46 26.41 -13.43
C VAL A 217 10.53 26.82 -14.45
N VAL A 218 10.10 27.09 -15.69
CA VAL A 218 10.95 27.74 -16.68
C VAL A 218 11.18 29.17 -16.21
N ASP A 219 12.45 29.48 -16.01
CA ASP A 219 12.99 30.76 -15.58
C ASP A 219 12.39 31.92 -16.40
N THR A 220 11.43 32.64 -15.83
CA THR A 220 10.85 33.86 -16.42
C THR A 220 11.80 35.07 -16.29
N SER A 221 13.03 34.89 -15.82
CA SER A 221 14.03 35.96 -15.74
C SER A 221 14.82 36.22 -17.02
N MET A 222 14.56 35.49 -18.11
CA MET A 222 15.01 35.92 -19.44
C MET A 222 14.01 36.89 -20.06
N ASP A 223 14.05 38.13 -19.59
CA ASP A 223 13.56 39.29 -20.35
C ASP A 223 14.57 39.60 -21.51
N PRO A 224 14.07 40.13 -22.65
CA PRO A 224 14.76 40.18 -23.95
C PRO A 224 15.94 41.16 -24.06
#